data_AF-A0A8D8CP85-F1
#
_entry.id   AF-A0A8D8CP85-F1
#
_cell.length_a   1.000
_cell.length_b   1.000
_cell.length_c   1.000
_cell.angle_alpha   90.00
_cell.angle_beta   90.00
_cell.angle_gamma   90.00
#
_symmetry.space_group_name_H-M   'P 1'
#
loop_
_entity.id
_entity.type
_entity.pdbx_description
1 polymer ?
#
loop_
_entity_poly.entity_id
_entity_poly.type
_entity_poly.pdbx_seq_one_letter_code
_entity_poly.pdbx_strand_id
1 'polypeptide(L)'
;MFASFASELPWAKCEGSWGEHCVDSSAIIAHAGDRNKTVEQAVSSSQIYFLDIVLKEKSQIYDGIGSPDWKLSLWLLLAWAVIFLILVRGVRSSGKAAYFLAIFPYVVLLIILIRALTLEGAIDGVIFFVKPQWGELLNPKVWKEAVAQCFFSLAVGMGPIVMFSSFNNFKHNCHRFGILQQHNYFFRSLSVWGASLCSHLTIIFITTFIEML
;
A
#
# COMPACT_ATOMS: atom_id res chain seq x y z
N MET A 1 -2.71 -12.48 2.81
CA MET A 1 -2.70 -13.44 1.68
C MET A 1 -3.30 -14.79 2.07
N PHE A 2 -2.67 -15.66 2.88
CA PHE A 2 -3.27 -16.98 3.18
C PHE A 2 -4.65 -16.90 3.85
N ALA A 3 -4.85 -15.95 4.77
CA ALA A 3 -6.16 -15.64 5.35
C ALA A 3 -7.22 -15.18 4.33
N SER A 4 -6.81 -14.70 3.16
CA SER A 4 -7.67 -14.25 2.05
C SER A 4 -8.23 -15.41 1.21
N PHE A 5 -7.91 -16.67 1.53
CA PHE A 5 -8.46 -17.87 0.87
C PHE A 5 -9.64 -18.51 1.61
N ALA A 6 -10.07 -17.93 2.75
CA ALA A 6 -11.28 -18.34 3.43
C ALA A 6 -12.54 -17.90 2.64
N SER A 7 -13.65 -18.64 2.78
CA SER A 7 -14.90 -18.39 2.05
C SER A 7 -15.62 -17.12 2.52
N GLU A 8 -15.54 -16.82 3.82
CA GLU A 8 -15.75 -15.49 4.35
C GLU A 8 -14.39 -14.96 4.80
N LEU A 9 -14.09 -13.69 4.54
CA LEU A 9 -12.80 -13.13 4.93
C LEU A 9 -12.83 -12.82 6.44
N PRO A 10 -11.79 -13.14 7.22
CA PRO A 10 -11.85 -13.13 8.68
C PRO A 10 -11.88 -11.72 9.30
N TRP A 11 -11.92 -10.69 8.47
CA TRP A 11 -12.04 -9.28 8.82
C TRP A 11 -13.40 -8.68 8.42
N ALA A 12 -14.20 -9.38 7.60
CA ALA A 12 -15.44 -8.86 6.98
C ALA A 12 -16.61 -8.64 7.95
N LYS A 13 -16.48 -9.16 9.18
CA LYS A 13 -17.47 -9.08 10.25
C LYS A 13 -16.74 -8.97 11.59
N CYS A 14 -17.38 -8.33 12.55
CA CYS A 14 -16.94 -8.29 13.94
C CYS A 14 -17.11 -9.66 14.62
N GLU A 15 -16.05 -10.19 15.19
CA GLU A 15 -16.14 -11.34 16.10
C GLU A 15 -16.58 -10.88 17.50
N GLY A 16 -17.36 -11.68 18.22
CA GLY A 16 -17.91 -11.31 19.54
C GLY A 16 -16.87 -11.01 20.63
N SER A 17 -15.60 -11.33 20.39
CA SER A 17 -14.45 -10.96 21.23
C SER A 17 -13.95 -9.52 21.03
N TRP A 18 -14.38 -8.81 19.98
CA TRP A 18 -13.83 -7.50 19.60
C TRP A 18 -14.60 -6.30 20.18
N GLY A 19 -15.58 -6.56 21.06
CA GLY A 19 -16.30 -5.54 21.83
C GLY A 19 -17.41 -4.81 21.07
N GLU A 20 -18.22 -4.04 21.80
CA GLU A 20 -19.43 -3.37 21.29
C GLU A 20 -19.15 -2.16 20.36
N HIS A 21 -17.89 -1.78 20.21
CA HIS A 21 -17.44 -0.63 19.41
C HIS A 21 -17.08 -1.01 17.95
N CYS A 22 -17.02 -2.30 17.65
CA CYS A 22 -16.69 -2.81 16.32
C CYS A 22 -17.87 -2.61 15.34
N VAL A 23 -17.56 -2.19 14.11
CA VAL A 23 -18.51 -2.03 12.99
C VAL A 23 -18.07 -2.90 11.82
N ASP A 24 -18.99 -3.74 11.31
CA ASP A 24 -18.74 -4.57 10.14
C ASP A 24 -18.46 -3.72 8.90
N SER A 25 -17.36 -3.97 8.19
CA SER A 25 -17.12 -3.36 6.87
C SER A 25 -18.15 -3.76 5.80
N SER A 26 -18.98 -4.78 6.06
CA SER A 26 -20.14 -5.13 5.23
C SER A 26 -21.46 -4.47 5.64
N ALA A 27 -21.49 -3.64 6.70
CA ALA A 27 -22.71 -2.98 7.16
C ALA A 27 -23.18 -1.88 6.18
N ILE A 28 -24.17 -2.22 5.35
CA ILE A 28 -24.99 -1.21 4.66
C ILE A 28 -25.64 -0.32 5.72
N ILE A 29 -25.61 1.01 5.53
CA ILE A 29 -26.21 2.00 6.44
C ILE A 29 -27.74 1.99 6.32
N ALA A 30 -28.37 0.87 6.69
CA ALA A 30 -29.82 0.70 6.75
C ALA A 30 -30.45 1.46 7.93
N HIS A 31 -29.65 1.82 8.94
CA HIS A 31 -30.09 2.47 10.18
C HIS A 31 -29.81 3.97 10.21
N ALA A 32 -30.19 4.69 9.14
CA ALA A 32 -30.17 6.15 9.11
C ALA A 32 -31.12 6.81 10.17
N GLY A 33 -32.00 6.01 10.79
CA GLY A 33 -33.06 6.44 11.70
C GLY A 33 -32.78 6.36 13.21
N ASP A 34 -31.65 5.78 13.66
CA ASP A 34 -31.36 5.63 15.11
C ASP A 34 -30.06 6.35 15.52
N ARG A 35 -30.10 7.69 15.44
CA ARG A 35 -28.94 8.58 15.60
C ARG A 35 -28.62 8.93 17.06
N ASN A 36 -28.53 7.92 17.94
CA ASN A 36 -28.18 8.11 19.36
C ASN A 36 -27.05 7.20 19.88
N LYS A 37 -26.37 6.44 19.02
CA LYS A 37 -25.06 5.84 19.36
C LYS A 37 -23.92 6.80 19.00
N THR A 38 -22.94 6.92 19.90
CA THR A 38 -21.80 7.84 19.80
C THR A 38 -20.81 7.38 18.72
N VAL A 39 -20.80 8.11 17.60
CA VAL A 39 -19.93 7.83 16.43
C VAL A 39 -18.43 8.02 16.74
N GLU A 40 -18.08 8.78 17.78
CA GLU A 40 -16.70 9.15 18.14
C GLU A 40 -15.78 7.97 18.56
N GLN A 41 -16.31 6.76 18.71
CA GLN A 41 -15.56 5.55 19.06
C GLN A 41 -15.96 4.32 18.22
N ALA A 42 -16.50 4.53 17.01
CA ALA A 42 -16.74 3.44 16.07
C ALA A 42 -15.42 2.99 15.44
N VAL A 43 -15.10 1.70 15.57
CA VAL A 43 -13.87 1.07 15.06
C VAL A 43 -14.25 0.03 14.00
N SER A 44 -13.51 -0.04 12.90
CA SER A 44 -13.78 -0.98 11.81
C SER A 44 -13.34 -2.42 12.14
N SER A 45 -14.05 -3.41 11.58
CA SER A 45 -13.76 -4.83 11.80
C SER A 45 -12.34 -5.24 11.37
N SER A 46 -11.82 -4.66 10.28
CA SER A 46 -10.44 -4.92 9.85
C SER A 46 -9.36 -4.22 10.69
N GLN A 47 -9.66 -3.09 11.38
CA GLN A 47 -8.64 -2.37 12.15
C GLN A 47 -8.23 -3.22 13.35
N ILE A 48 -9.23 -3.74 14.07
CA ILE A 48 -9.04 -4.69 15.18
C ILE A 48 -8.31 -5.95 14.68
N TYR A 49 -8.75 -6.51 13.55
CA TYR A 49 -8.07 -7.67 12.96
C TYR A 49 -6.58 -7.41 12.69
N PHE A 50 -6.20 -6.24 12.18
CA PHE A 50 -4.80 -5.93 11.94
C PHE A 50 -4.01 -5.67 13.21
N LEU A 51 -4.49 -4.79 14.08
CA LEU A 51 -3.75 -4.38 15.27
C LEU A 51 -3.62 -5.53 16.27
N ASP A 52 -4.71 -6.24 16.57
CA ASP A 52 -4.73 -7.28 17.61
C ASP A 52 -4.33 -8.66 17.09
N ILE A 53 -4.76 -9.06 15.89
CA ILE A 53 -4.56 -10.44 15.38
C ILE A 53 -3.31 -10.56 14.49
N VAL A 54 -3.02 -9.56 13.65
CA VAL A 54 -1.84 -9.57 12.76
C VAL A 54 -0.60 -9.00 13.44
N LEU A 55 -0.66 -7.78 13.97
CA LEU A 55 0.47 -7.09 14.62
C LEU A 55 0.66 -7.58 16.07
N LYS A 56 -0.44 -7.81 16.78
CA LYS A 56 -0.47 -8.04 18.24
C LYS A 56 0.13 -6.86 18.99
N GLU A 57 -0.37 -5.67 18.67
CA GLU A 57 0.03 -4.44 19.35
C GLU A 57 -0.26 -4.53 20.85
N LYS A 58 0.66 -4.01 21.67
CA LYS A 58 0.44 -3.89 23.10
C LYS A 58 -0.20 -2.54 23.41
N SER A 59 -1.18 -2.55 24.30
CA SER A 59 -1.84 -1.34 24.80
C SER A 59 -0.90 -0.34 25.49
N GLN A 60 0.31 -0.76 25.92
CA GLN A 60 1.35 0.14 26.42
C GLN A 60 2.76 -0.23 25.92
N ILE A 61 3.52 0.80 25.53
CA ILE A 61 4.91 0.71 25.06
C ILE A 61 5.87 0.33 26.22
N TYR A 62 5.50 0.66 27.46
CA TYR A 62 6.33 0.42 28.65
C TYR A 62 6.57 -1.07 28.95
N ASP A 63 5.66 -1.96 28.55
CA ASP A 63 5.85 -3.42 28.64
C ASP A 63 6.85 -3.97 27.61
N GLY A 64 7.47 -3.10 26.79
CA GLY A 64 8.44 -3.43 25.77
C GLY A 64 7.86 -4.16 24.56
N ILE A 65 8.63 -4.19 23.47
CA ILE A 65 8.28 -4.74 22.15
C ILE A 65 7.92 -6.24 22.13
N GLY A 66 8.04 -6.95 23.26
CA GLY A 66 7.69 -8.36 23.39
C GLY A 66 8.61 -9.31 22.61
N SER A 67 8.14 -10.55 22.45
CA SER A 67 8.75 -11.54 21.56
C SER A 67 8.13 -11.45 20.17
N PRO A 68 8.91 -11.53 19.07
CA PRO A 68 8.36 -11.49 17.72
C PRO A 68 7.40 -12.66 17.46
N ASP A 69 6.28 -12.41 16.79
CA ASP A 69 5.34 -13.48 16.45
C ASP A 69 5.99 -14.52 15.52
N TRP A 70 5.83 -15.80 15.86
CA TRP A 70 6.49 -16.89 15.14
C TRP A 70 5.93 -17.11 13.73
N LYS A 71 4.65 -16.80 13.48
CA LYS A 71 4.03 -16.91 12.15
C LYS A 71 4.55 -15.80 11.25
N LEU A 72 4.56 -14.55 11.73
CA LEU A 72 5.16 -13.42 11.00
C LEU A 72 6.64 -13.69 10.70
N SER A 73 7.40 -14.18 11.68
CA SER A 73 8.82 -14.52 11.55
C SER A 73 9.04 -15.62 10.49
N LEU A 74 8.19 -16.65 10.46
CA LEU A 74 8.23 -17.72 9.46
C LEU A 74 7.93 -17.20 8.04
N TRP A 75 6.94 -16.31 7.89
CA TRP A 75 6.64 -15.70 6.59
C TRP A 75 7.75 -14.76 6.11
N LEU A 76 8.38 -14.01 7.02
CA LEU A 76 9.56 -13.19 6.72
C LEU A 76 10.75 -14.06 6.28
N LEU A 77 11.01 -15.17 6.97
CA LEU A 77 12.05 -16.14 6.59
C LEU A 77 11.79 -16.75 5.21
N LEU A 78 10.53 -17.09 4.91
CA LEU A 78 10.14 -17.60 3.58
C LEU A 78 10.35 -16.55 2.48
N ALA A 79 10.03 -15.27 2.74
CA ALA A 79 10.28 -14.18 1.80
C ALA A 79 11.78 -14.01 1.51
N TRP A 80 12.63 -14.04 2.55
CA TRP A 80 14.09 -14.03 2.40
C TRP A 80 14.62 -15.23 1.62
N ALA A 81 14.09 -16.44 1.86
CA ALA A 81 14.46 -17.63 1.11
C ALA A 81 14.09 -17.51 -0.38
N VAL A 82 12.92 -16.97 -0.72
CA VAL A 82 12.50 -16.72 -2.11
C VAL A 82 13.40 -15.67 -2.78
N ILE A 83 13.72 -14.56 -2.09
CA ILE A 83 14.65 -13.53 -2.58
C ILE A 83 16.02 -14.15 -2.86
N PHE A 84 16.55 -14.94 -1.92
CA PHE A 84 17.82 -15.65 -2.09
C PHE A 84 17.80 -16.59 -3.31
N LEU A 85 16.77 -17.43 -3.47
CA LEU A 85 16.64 -18.35 -4.61
C LEU A 85 16.53 -17.63 -5.98
N ILE A 86 15.98 -16.42 -6.01
CA ILE A 86 15.94 -15.57 -7.22
C ILE A 86 17.33 -14.98 -7.51
N LEU A 87 18.09 -14.58 -6.48
CA LEU A 87 19.39 -13.94 -6.62
C LEU A 87 20.56 -14.91 -6.82
N VAL A 88 20.50 -16.14 -6.29
CA VAL A 88 21.55 -17.18 -6.44
C VAL A 88 21.89 -17.49 -7.90
N ARG A 89 20.90 -17.38 -8.82
CA ARG A 89 21.12 -17.56 -10.26
C ARG A 89 21.64 -16.29 -10.97
N GLY A 90 22.03 -15.26 -10.22
CA GLY A 90 22.63 -14.03 -10.70
C GLY A 90 21.66 -13.08 -11.42
N VAL A 91 22.14 -11.88 -11.73
CA VAL A 91 21.33 -10.76 -12.26
C VAL A 91 20.61 -11.06 -13.58
N ARG A 92 21.15 -11.97 -14.41
CA ARG A 92 20.49 -12.42 -15.65
C ARG A 92 19.27 -13.31 -15.40
N SER A 93 19.21 -14.00 -14.25
CA SER A 93 18.06 -14.81 -13.86
C SER A 93 17.05 -13.98 -13.06
N SER A 94 17.51 -13.13 -12.13
CA SER A 94 16.60 -12.23 -11.41
C SER A 94 15.92 -11.24 -12.36
N GLY A 95 16.59 -10.79 -13.42
CA GLY A 95 15.98 -10.01 -14.51
C GLY A 95 14.79 -10.71 -15.19
N LYS A 96 14.79 -12.04 -15.33
CA LYS A 96 13.63 -12.79 -15.86
C LYS A 96 12.44 -12.75 -14.90
N ALA A 97 12.67 -12.93 -13.60
CA ALA A 97 11.63 -12.78 -12.57
C ALA A 97 11.13 -11.31 -12.48
N ALA A 98 12.02 -10.35 -12.67
CA ALA A 98 11.70 -8.92 -12.63
C ALA A 98 10.68 -8.50 -13.70
N TYR A 99 10.65 -9.11 -14.89
CA TYR A 99 9.58 -8.84 -15.87
C TYR A 99 8.19 -9.17 -15.30
N PHE A 100 8.03 -10.33 -14.67
CA PHE A 100 6.76 -10.69 -14.03
C PHE A 100 6.45 -9.77 -12.84
N LEU A 101 7.41 -9.58 -11.93
CA LEU A 101 7.25 -8.75 -10.73
C LEU A 101 6.99 -7.26 -11.04
N ALA A 102 7.48 -6.75 -12.17
CA ALA A 102 7.22 -5.38 -12.61
C ALA A 102 5.87 -5.24 -13.34
N ILE A 103 5.44 -6.24 -14.12
CA ILE A 103 4.19 -6.17 -14.92
C ILE A 103 2.96 -6.51 -14.06
N PHE A 104 3.04 -7.53 -13.22
CA PHE A 104 1.91 -8.03 -12.42
C PHE A 104 1.18 -6.95 -11.60
N PRO A 105 1.88 -6.02 -10.90
CA PRO A 105 1.22 -4.94 -10.17
C PRO A 105 0.35 -4.02 -11.04
N TYR A 106 0.74 -3.74 -12.30
CA TYR A 106 -0.08 -2.91 -13.20
C TYR A 106 -1.38 -3.62 -13.59
N VAL A 107 -1.35 -4.94 -13.78
CA VAL A 107 -2.56 -5.74 -14.07
C VAL A 107 -3.51 -5.73 -12.87
N VAL A 108 -2.98 -5.91 -11.66
CA VAL A 108 -3.77 -5.86 -10.42
C VAL A 108 -4.35 -4.46 -10.18
N LEU A 109 -3.55 -3.40 -10.35
CA LEU A 109 -4.01 -2.02 -10.23
C LEU A 109 -5.10 -1.67 -11.25
N LEU A 110 -5.01 -2.16 -12.49
CA LEU A 110 -6.05 -1.97 -13.50
C LEU A 110 -7.38 -2.64 -13.12
N ILE A 111 -7.33 -3.87 -12.60
CA ILE A 111 -8.52 -4.60 -12.13
C ILE A 111 -9.16 -3.88 -10.94
N ILE A 112 -8.35 -3.45 -9.96
CA ILE A 112 -8.83 -2.69 -8.80
C ILE A 112 -9.42 -1.33 -9.22
N LEU A 113 -8.79 -0.62 -10.15
CA LEU A 113 -9.28 0.66 -10.67
C LEU A 113 -10.65 0.51 -11.35
N ILE A 114 -10.81 -0.50 -12.22
CA ILE A 114 -12.09 -0.79 -12.88
C ILE A 114 -13.15 -1.16 -11.84
N ARG A 115 -12.80 -1.91 -10.78
CA ARG A 115 -13.75 -2.24 -9.72
C ARG A 115 -14.12 -1.02 -8.87
N ALA A 116 -13.17 -0.16 -8.53
CA ALA A 116 -13.42 1.06 -7.77
C ALA A 116 -14.31 2.04 -8.55
N LEU A 117 -14.05 2.24 -9.85
CA LEU A 117 -14.87 3.11 -10.71
C LEU A 117 -16.26 2.54 -11.06
N THR A 118 -16.55 1.30 -10.70
CA THR A 118 -17.89 0.67 -10.85
C THR A 118 -18.65 0.53 -9.53
N LEU A 119 -18.19 1.19 -8.46
CA LEU A 119 -18.95 1.37 -7.21
C LEU A 119 -19.74 2.69 -7.23
N GLU A 120 -20.88 2.69 -6.57
CA GLU A 120 -21.66 3.91 -6.31
C GLU A 120 -20.87 4.86 -5.40
N GLY A 121 -20.99 6.17 -5.61
CA GLY A 121 -20.21 7.20 -4.90
C GLY A 121 -18.74 7.34 -5.32
N ALA A 122 -18.22 6.50 -6.23
CA ALA A 122 -16.81 6.56 -6.66
C ALA A 122 -16.39 7.92 -7.26
N ILE A 123 -17.33 8.63 -7.90
CA ILE A 123 -17.09 9.95 -8.48
C ILE A 123 -16.74 10.99 -7.41
N ASP A 124 -17.38 10.95 -6.23
CA ASP A 124 -17.12 11.91 -5.15
C ASP A 124 -15.71 11.72 -4.57
N GLY A 125 -15.24 10.47 -4.48
CA GLY A 125 -13.86 10.14 -4.11
C GLY A 125 -12.84 10.69 -5.13
N VAL A 126 -13.13 10.59 -6.42
CA VAL A 126 -12.29 11.18 -7.49
C VAL A 126 -12.31 12.72 -7.44
N ILE A 127 -13.47 13.34 -7.22
CA ILE A 127 -13.61 14.81 -7.14
C ILE A 127 -12.90 15.37 -5.92
N PHE A 128 -13.14 14.81 -4.72
CA PHE A 128 -12.48 15.22 -3.46
C PHE A 128 -10.97 15.30 -3.63
N PHE A 129 -10.42 14.31 -4.30
CA PHE A 129 -9.00 14.08 -4.48
C PHE A 129 -8.36 14.95 -5.57
N VAL A 130 -8.99 15.08 -6.73
CA VAL A 130 -8.46 15.90 -7.84
C VAL A 130 -8.61 17.41 -7.58
N LYS A 131 -9.49 17.82 -6.65
CA LYS A 131 -9.78 19.23 -6.31
C LYS A 131 -8.54 19.97 -5.75
N PRO A 132 -7.91 20.87 -6.51
CA PRO A 132 -6.64 21.49 -6.12
C PRO A 132 -6.81 22.50 -4.97
N GLN A 133 -5.98 22.37 -3.93
CA GLN A 133 -5.91 23.30 -2.79
C GLN A 133 -4.79 24.33 -3.02
N TRP A 134 -5.05 25.34 -3.86
CA TRP A 134 -4.03 26.31 -4.28
C TRP A 134 -3.32 27.05 -3.13
N GLY A 135 -4.00 27.26 -2.00
CA GLY A 135 -3.40 27.88 -0.82
C GLY A 135 -2.26 27.08 -0.19
N GLU A 136 -2.32 25.74 -0.26
CA GLU A 136 -1.26 24.86 0.27
C GLU A 136 0.04 24.91 -0.56
N LEU A 137 0.01 25.45 -1.79
CA LEU A 137 1.24 25.66 -2.56
C LEU A 137 2.13 26.78 -1.98
N LEU A 138 1.57 27.64 -1.12
CA LEU A 138 2.33 28.65 -0.35
C LEU A 138 3.00 28.05 0.90
N ASN A 139 2.63 26.82 1.29
CA ASN A 139 3.14 26.15 2.48
C ASN A 139 4.47 25.43 2.16
N PRO A 140 5.62 25.86 2.73
CA PRO A 140 6.91 25.25 2.44
C PRO A 140 7.00 23.77 2.87
N LYS A 141 6.11 23.31 3.77
CA LYS A 141 6.01 21.89 4.14
C LYS A 141 5.63 21.02 2.94
N VAL A 142 4.70 21.47 2.09
CA VAL A 142 4.24 20.71 0.91
C VAL A 142 5.39 20.48 -0.07
N TRP A 143 6.22 21.50 -0.30
CA TRP A 143 7.43 21.39 -1.12
C TRP A 143 8.46 20.44 -0.51
N LYS A 144 8.65 20.45 0.83
CA LYS A 144 9.52 19.49 1.53
C LYS A 144 9.05 18.04 1.31
N GLU A 145 7.75 17.76 1.51
CA GLU A 145 7.24 16.39 1.34
C GLU A 145 7.26 15.97 -0.15
N ALA A 146 6.99 16.87 -1.09
CA ALA A 146 7.06 16.58 -2.52
C ALA A 146 8.50 16.23 -2.98
N VAL A 147 9.50 16.98 -2.50
CA VAL A 147 10.92 16.69 -2.79
C VAL A 147 11.33 15.35 -2.15
N ALA A 148 10.93 15.08 -0.91
CA ALA A 148 11.20 13.81 -0.25
C ALA A 148 10.55 12.63 -1.02
N GLN A 149 9.29 12.75 -1.41
CA GLN A 149 8.55 11.73 -2.16
C GLN A 149 9.23 11.42 -3.51
N CYS A 150 9.67 12.45 -4.24
CA CYS A 150 10.44 12.27 -5.47
C CYS A 150 11.80 11.59 -5.23
N PHE A 151 12.53 12.00 -4.18
CA PHE A 151 13.84 11.43 -3.85
C PHE A 151 13.76 9.94 -3.50
N PHE A 152 12.85 9.57 -2.60
CA PHE A 152 12.62 8.18 -2.19
C PHE A 152 12.03 7.33 -3.32
N SER A 153 11.08 7.86 -4.09
CA SER A 153 10.48 7.14 -5.24
C SER A 153 11.51 6.79 -6.31
N LEU A 154 12.49 7.67 -6.56
CA LEU A 154 13.55 7.45 -7.55
C LEU A 154 14.78 6.72 -6.99
N ALA A 155 14.88 6.51 -5.68
CA ALA A 155 16.03 5.91 -4.97
C ALA A 155 17.39 6.53 -5.37
N VAL A 156 17.42 7.86 -5.58
CA VAL A 156 18.63 8.57 -6.04
C VAL A 156 19.75 8.46 -5.00
N GLY A 157 20.96 8.16 -5.46
CA GLY A 157 22.14 8.03 -4.58
C GLY A 157 22.18 6.75 -3.72
N MET A 158 21.10 5.96 -3.63
CA MET A 158 21.03 4.80 -2.72
C MET A 158 21.82 3.57 -3.18
N GLY A 159 22.34 3.55 -4.41
CA GLY A 159 23.15 2.45 -4.95
C GLY A 159 22.49 1.57 -6.04
N PRO A 160 21.20 1.14 -5.96
CA PRO A 160 20.63 0.20 -6.93
C PRO A 160 20.77 0.60 -8.40
N ILE A 161 20.54 1.88 -8.74
CA ILE A 161 20.68 2.37 -10.13
C ILE A 161 22.13 2.26 -10.63
N VAL A 162 23.12 2.54 -9.76
CA VAL A 162 24.55 2.39 -10.09
C VAL A 162 24.92 0.92 -10.26
N MET A 163 24.43 0.06 -9.36
CA MET A 163 24.61 -1.40 -9.45
C MET A 163 24.05 -1.96 -10.75
N PHE A 164 22.79 -1.65 -11.10
CA PHE A 164 22.20 -2.10 -12.37
C PHE A 164 22.90 -1.51 -13.60
N SER A 165 23.39 -0.27 -13.52
CA SER A 165 24.16 0.36 -14.61
C SER A 165 25.51 -0.33 -14.87
N SER A 166 26.15 -0.92 -13.84
CA SER A 166 27.42 -1.64 -14.00
C SER A 166 27.34 -2.93 -14.83
N PHE A 167 26.13 -3.50 -14.99
CA PHE A 167 25.88 -4.66 -15.85
C PHE A 167 25.51 -4.29 -17.30
N ASN A 168 25.53 -3.00 -17.64
CA ASN A 168 25.16 -2.50 -18.97
C ASN A 168 26.38 -2.26 -19.87
N ASN A 169 26.18 -2.25 -21.19
CA ASN A 169 27.24 -1.96 -22.14
C ASN A 169 27.63 -0.47 -22.12
N PHE A 170 28.93 -0.17 -22.08
CA PHE A 170 29.48 1.20 -22.09
C PHE A 170 29.01 2.08 -23.27
N LYS A 171 28.57 1.49 -24.38
CA LYS A 171 28.02 2.20 -25.55
C LYS A 171 26.50 2.44 -25.49
N HIS A 172 25.83 2.07 -24.40
CA HIS A 172 24.38 2.28 -24.27
C HIS A 172 24.04 3.74 -23.93
N ASN A 173 22.99 4.27 -24.54
CA ASN A 173 22.58 5.66 -24.35
C ASN A 173 21.86 5.84 -22.99
N CYS A 174 22.65 6.08 -21.94
CA CYS A 174 22.19 6.33 -20.58
C CYS A 174 21.25 7.55 -20.47
N HIS A 175 21.44 8.58 -21.30
CA HIS A 175 20.56 9.76 -21.33
C HIS A 175 19.14 9.40 -21.82
N ARG A 176 19.04 8.62 -22.91
CA ARG A 176 17.75 8.09 -23.38
C ARG A 176 17.11 7.15 -22.36
N PHE A 177 17.90 6.30 -21.70
CA PHE A 177 17.41 5.45 -20.61
C PHE A 177 16.87 6.29 -19.45
N GLY A 178 17.59 7.34 -19.02
CA GLY A 178 17.16 8.26 -17.97
C GLY A 178 15.87 9.00 -18.32
N ILE A 179 15.72 9.49 -19.55
CA ILE A 179 14.47 10.12 -20.01
C ILE A 179 13.31 9.11 -20.05
N LEU A 180 13.53 7.90 -20.57
CA LEU A 180 12.49 6.86 -20.57
C LEU A 180 12.13 6.41 -19.15
N GLN A 181 13.10 6.35 -18.25
CA GLN A 181 12.88 6.09 -16.83
C GLN A 181 12.05 7.22 -16.21
N GLN A 182 12.41 8.49 -16.38
CA GLN A 182 11.64 9.63 -15.85
C GLN A 182 10.24 9.76 -16.48
N HIS A 183 10.09 9.44 -17.77
CA HIS A 183 8.80 9.36 -18.44
C HIS A 183 7.94 8.23 -17.86
N ASN A 184 8.50 7.03 -17.71
CA ASN A 184 7.82 5.91 -17.06
C ASN A 184 7.57 6.18 -15.56
N TYR A 185 8.38 6.98 -14.88
CA TYR A 185 8.11 7.45 -13.52
C TYR A 185 7.00 8.49 -13.49
N PHE A 186 6.91 9.40 -14.45
CA PHE A 186 5.77 10.32 -14.57
C PHE A 186 4.48 9.54 -14.88
N PHE A 187 4.49 8.64 -15.86
CA PHE A 187 3.33 7.82 -16.22
C PHE A 187 2.97 6.75 -15.18
N ARG A 188 3.94 6.16 -14.46
CA ARG A 188 3.66 5.37 -13.25
C ARG A 188 3.07 6.27 -12.18
N SER A 189 3.71 7.38 -11.85
CA SER A 189 3.23 8.32 -10.84
C SER A 189 1.86 8.91 -11.19
N LEU A 190 1.48 8.98 -12.49
CA LEU A 190 0.22 9.53 -13.02
C LEU A 190 -0.90 8.51 -13.27
N SER A 191 -0.61 7.30 -13.76
CA SER A 191 -1.58 6.19 -13.71
C SER A 191 -1.85 5.82 -12.26
N VAL A 192 -0.80 5.85 -11.44
CA VAL A 192 -0.92 5.88 -9.99
C VAL A 192 -1.33 7.28 -9.50
N TRP A 193 -1.44 8.41 -10.21
CA TRP A 193 -2.20 9.59 -9.72
C TRP A 193 -3.71 9.41 -9.92
N GLY A 194 -4.15 8.30 -10.51
CA GLY A 194 -5.48 7.74 -10.20
C GLY A 194 -5.56 7.12 -8.79
N ALA A 195 -4.42 6.90 -8.13
CA ALA A 195 -4.23 6.15 -6.89
C ALA A 195 -2.94 6.55 -6.11
N SER A 196 -2.60 7.84 -5.94
CA SER A 196 -1.33 8.33 -5.33
C SER A 196 -1.49 9.49 -4.33
N LEU A 197 -2.66 10.12 -4.13
CA LEU A 197 -3.80 9.52 -3.42
C LEU A 197 -3.29 8.33 -2.60
N CYS A 198 -3.46 7.12 -3.12
CA CYS A 198 -2.97 5.84 -2.61
C CYS A 198 -1.44 5.65 -2.72
N SER A 199 -0.65 6.72 -2.52
CA SER A 199 0.79 6.66 -2.18
C SER A 199 1.03 7.20 -0.77
N HIS A 200 0.44 8.35 -0.43
CA HIS A 200 0.16 8.68 0.98
C HIS A 200 -0.80 7.65 1.58
N LEU A 201 -1.79 7.21 0.78
CA LEU A 201 -2.55 5.98 1.02
C LEU A 201 -1.91 4.70 0.45
N THR A 202 -0.61 4.57 0.15
CA THR A 202 -0.02 3.20 0.15
C THR A 202 0.20 2.79 1.60
N ILE A 203 0.69 3.71 2.42
CA ILE A 203 0.70 3.56 3.88
C ILE A 203 -0.76 3.57 4.37
N ILE A 204 -1.55 4.60 4.05
CA ILE A 204 -2.93 4.70 4.56
C ILE A 204 -3.89 3.64 3.96
N PHE A 205 -3.78 3.08 2.74
CA PHE A 205 -4.56 1.87 2.35
C PHE A 205 -3.99 0.60 2.96
N ILE A 206 -2.71 0.51 3.32
CA ILE A 206 -2.30 -0.58 4.22
C ILE A 206 -3.00 -0.42 5.58
N THR A 207 -3.40 0.80 5.98
CA THR A 207 -4.30 1.03 7.12
C THR A 207 -5.80 0.96 6.78
N THR A 208 -6.29 1.30 5.58
CA THR A 208 -7.73 1.44 5.26
C THR A 208 -8.30 0.38 4.33
N PHE A 209 -7.47 -0.39 3.63
CA PHE A 209 -7.77 -1.81 3.34
C PHE A 209 -7.64 -2.66 4.63
N ILE A 210 -7.37 -1.99 5.75
CA ILE A 210 -7.48 -2.48 7.12
C ILE A 210 -8.51 -1.64 7.91
N GLU A 211 -9.32 -0.79 7.25
CA GLU A 211 -10.48 -0.10 7.87
C GLU A 211 -11.78 -0.19 7.05
N MET A 212 -11.73 -0.87 5.90
CA MET A 212 -12.85 -1.09 4.98
C MET A 212 -12.91 -2.55 4.51
N LEU A 213 -12.21 -3.44 5.23
CA LEU A 213 -12.26 -4.88 5.04
C LEU A 213 -13.01 -5.57 6.17
#